data_AF-A0A8G0ZN04-F1
#
_entry.id   AF-A0A8G0ZN04-F1
#
_cell.length_a   1.000
_cell.length_b   1.000
_cell.length_c   1.000
_cell.angle_alpha   90.00
_cell.angle_beta   90.00
_cell.angle_gamma   90.00
#
_symmetry.space_group_name_H-M   'P 1'
#
loop_
_entity.id
_entity.type
_entity.pdbx_description
1 polymer ?
#
loop_
_entity_poly.entity_id
_entity_poly.type
_entity_poly.pdbx_seq_one_letter_code
_entity_poly.pdbx_strand_id
1 'polypeptide(L)'
;MSAELMQIFLPSVNLEISVDAADHPEAKKLLEIFQTMLYVSDAQPTVAPFATSHSLNEYAGINYRSSSLLRDKLPEGLRTGITAKDSRVEGWPNELCLSILQGETGRYSSSIDVETFVKAAGTAAVWQEIEARHLKAATLRSAVAKAPLMPDRASSVLHIWQALESVFGKGPELSFRMSLSLAELCGPVAARQETYARAKKSYQDRSGITHGKIDAADVTQWMRAWDLLKDTVRAILCRRTIPSEDELFSELLSR
;
A
#
# COMPACT_ATOMS: atom_id res chain seq x y z
N MET A 1 6.51 20.94 15.47
CA MET A 1 5.51 19.85 15.32
C MET A 1 6.07 18.64 14.56
N SER A 2 6.76 18.80 13.42
CA SER A 2 7.34 17.66 12.69
C SER A 2 8.54 17.02 13.42
N ALA A 3 9.41 17.82 14.04
CA ALA A 3 10.60 17.33 14.73
C ALA A 3 10.26 16.49 15.98
N GLU A 4 9.22 16.85 16.72
CA GLU A 4 8.75 16.09 17.89
C GLU A 4 8.13 14.76 17.46
N LEU A 5 7.42 14.71 16.33
CA LEU A 5 6.90 13.46 15.78
C LEU A 5 8.01 12.53 15.28
N MET A 6 9.11 13.08 14.73
CA MET A 6 10.28 12.26 14.39
C MET A 6 10.84 11.52 15.61
N GLN A 7 10.84 12.14 16.80
CA GLN A 7 11.28 11.47 18.03
C GLN A 7 10.39 10.29 18.43
N ILE A 8 9.13 10.25 17.96
CA ILE A 8 8.20 9.14 18.22
C ILE A 8 8.41 8.00 17.22
N PHE A 9 8.53 8.32 15.93
CA PHE A 9 8.59 7.30 14.87
C PHE A 9 9.99 6.70 14.66
N LEU A 10 11.05 7.52 14.76
CA LEU A 10 12.41 7.08 14.44
C LEU A 10 13.00 5.98 15.32
N PRO A 11 12.71 5.92 16.64
CA PRO A 11 13.25 4.85 17.49
C PRO A 11 12.79 3.43 17.12
N SER A 12 11.78 3.28 16.26
CA SER A 12 11.18 2.00 15.89
C SER A 12 11.16 1.75 14.39
N VAL A 13 12.08 2.40 13.64
CA VAL A 13 12.22 2.17 12.20
C VAL A 13 12.81 0.78 11.96
N ASN A 14 12.02 -0.09 11.34
CA ASN A 14 12.40 -1.47 11.03
C ASN A 14 12.98 -1.63 9.62
N LEU A 15 12.73 -0.66 8.73
CA LEU A 15 13.16 -0.70 7.33
C LEU A 15 13.30 0.73 6.79
N GLU A 16 14.36 0.95 6.03
CA GLU A 16 14.55 2.14 5.20
C GLU A 16 14.49 1.75 3.73
N ILE A 17 13.86 2.59 2.91
CA ILE A 17 13.76 2.39 1.47
C ILE A 17 14.31 3.64 0.81
N SER A 18 15.36 3.46 0.01
CA SER A 18 15.86 4.52 -0.88
C SER A 18 15.15 4.42 -2.23
N VAL A 19 14.86 5.58 -2.82
CA VAL A 19 14.24 5.69 -4.13
C VAL A 19 14.95 6.78 -4.91
N ASP A 20 15.39 6.45 -6.12
CA ASP A 20 15.93 7.44 -7.04
C ASP A 20 14.77 8.25 -7.65
N ALA A 21 14.65 9.51 -7.26
CA ALA A 21 13.59 10.42 -7.69
C ALA A 21 14.15 11.83 -7.86
N ALA A 22 13.58 12.62 -8.78
CA ALA A 22 13.99 14.00 -9.00
C ALA A 22 13.53 14.93 -7.88
N ASP A 23 12.38 14.63 -7.26
CA ASP A 23 11.81 15.41 -6.18
C ASP A 23 11.01 14.56 -5.17
N HIS A 24 10.59 15.20 -4.07
CA HIS A 24 9.81 14.55 -3.01
C HIS A 24 8.45 14.00 -3.48
N PRO A 25 7.63 14.73 -4.27
CA PRO A 25 6.39 14.18 -4.85
C PRO A 25 6.60 12.90 -5.66
N GLU A 26 7.64 12.85 -6.50
CA GLU A 26 7.98 11.64 -7.26
C GLU A 26 8.40 10.51 -6.34
N ALA A 27 9.29 10.77 -5.37
CA ALA A 27 9.71 9.77 -4.38
C ALA A 27 8.52 9.17 -3.63
N LYS A 28 7.58 10.01 -3.20
CA LYS A 28 6.34 9.59 -2.52
C LYS A 28 5.50 8.68 -3.41
N LYS A 29 5.31 9.05 -4.68
CA LYS A 29 4.55 8.24 -5.64
C LYS A 29 5.20 6.86 -5.84
N LEU A 30 6.52 6.83 -6.06
CA LEU A 30 7.29 5.60 -6.26
C LEU A 30 7.23 4.69 -5.03
N LEU A 31 7.38 5.25 -3.83
CA LEU A 31 7.24 4.52 -2.59
C LEU A 31 5.83 3.95 -2.41
N GLU A 32 4.77 4.72 -2.70
CA GLU A 32 3.38 4.24 -2.60
C GLU A 32 3.09 3.09 -3.59
N ILE A 33 3.68 3.12 -4.79
CA ILE A 33 3.63 2.00 -5.75
C ILE A 33 4.35 0.77 -5.16
N PHE A 34 5.58 0.94 -4.70
CA PHE A 34 6.37 -0.16 -4.14
C PHE A 34 5.70 -0.80 -2.92
N GLN A 35 5.20 0.01 -1.99
CA GLN A 35 4.46 -0.40 -0.81
C GLN A 35 3.19 -1.19 -1.18
N THR A 36 2.47 -0.76 -2.22
CA THR A 36 1.33 -1.51 -2.77
C THR A 36 1.77 -2.90 -3.25
N MET A 37 2.91 -3.00 -3.94
CA MET A 37 3.42 -4.29 -4.43
C MET A 37 3.90 -5.22 -3.31
N LEU A 38 4.41 -4.66 -2.21
CA LEU A 38 4.69 -5.42 -0.99
C LEU A 38 3.40 -6.01 -0.40
N TYR A 39 2.33 -5.22 -0.28
CA TYR A 39 1.05 -5.70 0.26
C TYR A 39 0.40 -6.76 -0.63
N VAL A 40 0.50 -6.56 -1.95
CA VAL A 40 0.11 -7.55 -2.96
C VAL A 40 0.97 -8.82 -2.89
N SER A 41 2.15 -8.77 -2.28
CA SER A 41 3.00 -9.93 -1.99
C SER A 41 2.81 -10.44 -0.56
N ASP A 42 1.67 -10.13 0.07
CA ASP A 42 1.28 -10.56 1.42
C ASP A 42 2.20 -10.07 2.56
N ALA A 43 2.90 -8.96 2.35
CA ALA A 43 3.50 -8.22 3.46
C ALA A 43 2.41 -7.58 4.33
N GLN A 44 2.65 -7.53 5.65
CA GLN A 44 1.80 -6.80 6.59
C GLN A 44 1.72 -5.32 6.22
N PRO A 45 0.58 -4.65 6.46
CA PRO A 45 0.49 -3.20 6.33
C PRO A 45 1.51 -2.46 7.20
N THR A 46 2.08 -1.41 6.63
CA THR A 46 3.16 -0.59 7.19
C THR A 46 2.82 0.89 7.05
N VAL A 47 3.60 1.75 7.72
CA VAL A 47 3.53 3.21 7.58
C VAL A 47 4.89 3.76 7.23
N ALA A 48 4.94 4.73 6.32
CA ALA A 48 6.14 5.47 5.98
C ALA A 48 5.99 6.94 6.45
N PRO A 49 6.28 7.24 7.73
CA PRO A 49 5.88 8.50 8.34
C PRO A 49 6.67 9.70 7.85
N PHE A 50 7.91 9.50 7.44
CA PHE A 50 8.81 10.54 6.96
C PHE A 50 9.55 10.09 5.71
N ALA A 51 9.85 11.05 4.85
CA ALA A 51 10.86 10.92 3.81
C ALA A 51 12.05 11.80 4.21
N THR A 52 13.27 11.32 3.98
CA THR A 52 14.50 12.06 4.28
C THR A 52 15.43 12.03 3.08
N SER A 53 16.24 13.08 2.94
CA SER A 53 17.28 13.20 1.91
C SER A 53 18.47 12.24 2.11
N HIS A 54 18.61 11.69 3.31
CA HIS A 54 19.69 10.80 3.74
C HIS A 54 19.09 9.68 4.60
N SER A 55 19.76 8.53 4.66
CA SER A 55 19.42 7.46 5.60
C SER A 55 19.58 7.93 7.05
N LEU A 56 18.77 7.38 7.96
CA LEU A 56 18.90 7.57 9.40
C LEU A 56 20.30 7.24 9.87
N ASN A 57 20.91 6.19 9.33
CA ASN A 57 22.26 5.78 9.70
C ASN A 57 23.31 6.80 9.26
N GLU A 58 23.10 7.44 8.11
CA GLU A 58 24.03 8.45 7.59
C GLU A 58 23.99 9.72 8.44
N TYR A 59 22.81 10.21 8.82
CA TYR A 59 22.72 11.44 9.61
C TYR A 59 22.77 11.21 11.13
N ALA A 60 22.64 9.98 11.62
CA ALA A 60 22.79 9.65 13.04
C ALA A 60 24.16 10.12 13.56
N GLY A 61 24.16 10.98 14.59
CA GLY A 61 25.40 11.52 15.17
C GLY A 61 26.00 12.73 14.43
N ILE A 62 25.29 13.32 13.46
CA ILE A 62 25.75 14.51 12.70
C ILE A 62 26.26 15.65 13.60
N ASN A 63 25.58 15.90 14.72
CA ASN A 63 25.97 16.94 15.69
C ASN A 63 27.27 16.59 16.43
N TYR A 64 27.47 15.31 16.78
CA TYR A 64 28.68 14.84 17.44
C TYR A 64 29.87 14.87 16.47
N ARG A 65 29.69 14.44 15.22
CA ARG A 65 30.74 14.49 14.18
C ARG A 65 31.21 15.91 13.87
N SER A 66 30.30 16.87 13.95
CA SER A 66 30.58 18.29 13.68
C SER A 66 31.48 18.95 14.74
N SER A 67 31.70 18.29 15.88
CA SER A 67 32.60 18.74 16.95
C SER A 67 33.77 17.78 17.11
N SER A 68 35.01 18.28 17.01
CA SER A 68 36.22 17.49 17.25
C SER A 68 36.26 16.86 18.65
N LEU A 69 35.69 17.55 19.65
CA LEU A 69 35.66 17.08 21.05
C LEU A 69 34.61 15.98 21.29
N LEU A 70 33.52 15.99 20.53
CA LEU A 70 32.41 15.05 20.70
C LEU A 70 32.53 13.84 19.78
N ARG A 71 33.23 13.97 18.65
CA ARG A 71 33.40 12.91 17.67
C ARG A 71 33.96 11.61 18.29
N ASP A 72 34.94 11.73 19.17
CA ASP A 72 35.57 10.56 19.80
C ASP A 72 34.63 9.79 20.75
N LYS A 73 33.53 10.43 21.19
CA LYS A 73 32.48 9.79 22.00
C LYS A 73 31.52 8.93 21.18
N LEU A 74 31.52 9.03 19.84
CA LEU A 74 30.72 8.15 18.99
C LEU A 74 31.37 6.76 18.87
N PRO A 75 30.57 5.70 18.71
CA PRO A 75 31.06 4.40 18.25
C PRO A 75 31.86 4.54 16.95
N GLU A 76 32.88 3.70 16.76
CA GLU A 76 33.83 3.79 15.64
C GLU A 76 33.14 3.97 14.27
N GLY A 77 32.11 3.15 14.00
CA GLY A 77 31.34 3.20 12.75
C GLY A 77 30.53 4.48 12.51
N LEU A 78 30.31 5.32 13.54
CA LEU A 78 29.56 6.57 13.42
C LEU A 78 30.45 7.82 13.46
N ARG A 79 31.77 7.67 13.67
CA ARG A 79 32.73 8.79 13.75
C ARG A 79 32.97 9.49 12.41
N THR A 80 32.63 8.82 11.31
CA THR A 80 32.76 9.31 9.93
C THR A 80 31.39 9.46 9.27
N GLY A 81 31.32 10.15 8.13
CA GLY A 81 30.08 10.49 7.43
C GLY A 81 29.80 11.99 7.40
N ILE A 82 28.58 12.36 7.01
CA ILE A 82 28.18 13.77 6.84
C ILE A 82 28.25 14.57 8.14
N THR A 83 28.53 15.86 8.03
CA THR A 83 28.55 16.85 9.10
C THR A 83 27.55 17.97 8.82
N ALA A 84 27.22 18.76 9.84
CA ALA A 84 26.31 19.91 9.66
C ALA A 84 26.90 21.02 8.78
N LYS A 85 28.19 20.95 8.43
CA LYS A 85 28.86 21.93 7.57
C LYS A 85 28.85 21.53 6.10
N ASP A 86 28.90 20.23 5.80
CA ASP A 86 29.06 19.71 4.44
C ASP A 86 27.75 19.21 3.82
N SER A 87 26.73 18.92 4.63
CA SER A 87 25.45 18.43 4.15
C SER A 87 24.28 19.11 4.85
N ARG A 88 23.19 19.27 4.12
CA ARG A 88 21.90 19.70 4.62
C ARG A 88 20.96 18.50 4.62
N VAL A 89 20.58 18.05 5.81
CA VAL A 89 19.60 16.99 5.98
C VAL A 89 18.21 17.59 5.95
N GLU A 90 17.45 17.22 4.93
CA GLU A 90 16.05 17.57 4.78
C GLU A 90 15.16 16.37 5.11
N GLY A 91 14.01 16.66 5.72
CA GLY A 91 13.00 15.67 6.08
C GLY A 91 11.59 16.24 5.89
N TRP A 92 10.71 15.42 5.31
CA TRP A 92 9.33 15.78 4.98
C TRP A 92 8.37 14.79 5.64
N PRO A 93 7.29 15.27 6.29
CA PRO A 93 6.20 14.39 6.70
C PRO A 93 5.56 13.71 5.50
N ASN A 94 5.23 12.42 5.63
CA ASN A 94 4.54 11.66 4.60
C ASN A 94 3.23 11.05 5.11
N GLU A 95 3.29 10.06 5.99
CA GLU A 95 2.13 9.38 6.57
C GLU A 95 2.18 9.42 8.10
N LEU A 96 1.73 10.51 8.70
CA LEU A 96 1.73 10.68 10.16
C LEU A 96 0.57 9.90 10.82
N CYS A 97 0.46 8.61 10.53
CA CYS A 97 -0.55 7.72 11.08
C CYS A 97 0.01 6.95 12.29
N LEU A 98 -0.67 7.04 13.43
CA LEU A 98 -0.26 6.40 14.69
C LEU A 98 -0.90 5.01 14.89
N SER A 99 -1.79 4.60 13.99
CA SER A 99 -2.49 3.32 14.04
C SER A 99 -2.57 2.70 12.66
N ILE A 100 -2.26 1.42 12.56
CA ILE A 100 -2.36 0.67 11.31
C ILE A 100 -3.32 -0.49 11.54
N LEU A 101 -4.32 -0.64 10.68
CA LEU A 101 -5.19 -1.81 10.67
C LEU A 101 -4.35 -3.03 10.26
N GLN A 102 -4.26 -3.99 11.16
CA GLN A 102 -3.54 -5.24 10.96
C GLN A 102 -4.51 -6.37 10.63
N GLY A 103 -4.04 -7.32 9.82
CA GLY A 103 -4.75 -8.58 9.55
C GLY A 103 -4.61 -9.58 10.68
N GLU A 104 -5.25 -10.73 10.52
CA GLU A 104 -5.03 -11.88 11.41
C GLU A 104 -3.55 -12.32 11.37
N THR A 105 -3.00 -12.57 12.56
CA THR A 105 -1.63 -13.03 12.76
C THR A 105 -1.36 -14.30 11.97
N GLY A 106 -0.21 -14.38 11.30
CA GLY A 106 0.23 -15.56 10.55
C GLY A 106 -0.28 -15.63 9.12
N ARG A 107 -1.22 -14.75 8.71
CA ARG A 107 -1.68 -14.69 7.30
C ARG A 107 -0.81 -13.81 6.41
N TYR A 108 -0.19 -12.78 6.99
CA TYR A 108 0.71 -11.87 6.28
C TYR A 108 2.07 -11.84 6.95
N SER A 109 3.11 -11.64 6.16
CA SER A 109 4.50 -11.61 6.62
C SER A 109 4.85 -10.28 7.27
N SER A 110 5.41 -10.31 8.48
CA SER A 110 5.99 -9.14 9.14
C SER A 110 7.45 -8.88 8.74
N SER A 111 8.06 -9.79 7.98
CA SER A 111 9.42 -9.67 7.46
C SER A 111 9.42 -9.57 5.94
N ILE A 112 10.32 -8.75 5.40
CA ILE A 112 10.56 -8.65 3.96
C ILE A 112 11.96 -9.20 3.71
N ASP A 113 12.03 -10.33 3.00
CA ASP A 113 13.30 -10.87 2.52
C ASP A 113 13.71 -10.26 1.17
N VAL A 114 14.93 -10.58 0.73
CA VAL A 114 15.51 -10.06 -0.52
C VAL A 114 14.67 -10.45 -1.73
N GLU A 115 14.15 -11.68 -1.77
CA GLU A 115 13.36 -12.17 -2.91
C GLU A 115 12.05 -11.38 -3.03
N THR A 116 11.33 -11.21 -1.93
CA THR A 116 10.09 -10.43 -1.86
C THR A 116 10.34 -8.98 -2.24
N PHE A 117 11.43 -8.38 -1.75
CA PHE A 117 11.80 -7.01 -2.09
C PHE A 117 12.05 -6.84 -3.59
N VAL A 118 12.91 -7.69 -4.18
CA VAL A 118 13.25 -7.63 -5.61
C VAL A 118 12.02 -7.86 -6.48
N LYS A 119 11.17 -8.83 -6.11
CA LYS A 119 9.91 -9.10 -6.81
C LYS A 119 8.95 -7.92 -6.75
N ALA A 120 8.80 -7.29 -5.58
CA ALA A 120 7.94 -6.11 -5.42
C ALA A 120 8.46 -4.93 -6.26
N ALA A 121 9.78 -4.72 -6.30
CA ALA A 121 10.41 -3.68 -7.13
C ALA A 121 10.19 -3.92 -8.63
N GLY A 122 10.39 -5.15 -9.11
CA GLY A 122 10.11 -5.52 -10.50
C GLY A 122 8.63 -5.37 -10.87
N THR A 123 7.74 -5.73 -9.95
CA THR A 123 6.29 -5.59 -10.13
C THR A 123 5.85 -4.12 -10.12
N ALA A 124 6.53 -3.26 -9.35
CA ALA A 124 6.27 -1.83 -9.29
C ALA A 124 6.53 -1.17 -10.65
N ALA A 125 7.61 -1.55 -11.35
CA ALA A 125 7.89 -1.08 -12.71
C ALA A 125 6.77 -1.45 -13.69
N VAL A 126 6.28 -2.70 -13.64
CA VAL A 126 5.14 -3.14 -14.47
C VAL A 126 3.87 -2.33 -14.14
N TRP A 127 3.62 -2.03 -12.86
CA TRP A 127 2.47 -1.24 -12.47
C TRP A 127 2.55 0.21 -12.98
N GLN A 128 3.74 0.81 -13.01
CA GLN A 128 3.94 2.14 -13.60
C GLN A 128 3.56 2.17 -15.08
N GLU A 129 3.92 1.14 -15.84
CA GLU A 129 3.53 1.00 -17.26
C GLU A 129 2.01 0.87 -17.42
N ILE A 130 1.33 0.21 -16.47
CA ILE A 130 -0.14 0.10 -16.47
C ILE A 130 -0.77 1.46 -16.16
N GLU A 131 -0.30 2.18 -15.14
CA GLU A 131 -0.80 3.51 -14.78
C GLU A 131 -0.62 4.54 -15.89
N ALA A 132 0.47 4.46 -16.65
CA ALA A 132 0.71 5.33 -17.80
C ALA A 132 -0.36 5.15 -18.90
N ARG A 133 -0.96 3.95 -19.00
CA ARG A 133 -2.01 3.61 -19.98
C ARG A 133 -3.42 3.71 -19.43
N HIS A 134 -3.59 3.49 -18.12
CA HIS A 134 -4.90 3.44 -17.46
C HIS A 134 -4.88 4.25 -16.17
N LEU A 135 -5.35 5.51 -16.23
CA LEU A 135 -5.38 6.42 -15.08
C LEU A 135 -6.14 5.85 -13.86
N LYS A 136 -7.15 5.01 -14.10
CA LYS A 136 -7.92 4.31 -13.06
C LYS A 136 -7.09 3.35 -12.19
N ALA A 137 -5.96 2.85 -12.70
CA ALA A 137 -5.06 1.99 -11.94
C ALA A 137 -4.52 2.71 -10.68
N ALA A 138 -4.25 4.02 -10.79
CA ALA A 138 -3.79 4.83 -9.65
C ALA A 138 -4.80 4.86 -8.50
N THR A 139 -6.10 4.76 -8.78
CA THR A 139 -7.14 4.70 -7.75
C THR A 139 -7.09 3.39 -6.98
N LEU A 140 -6.90 2.25 -7.65
CA LEU A 140 -6.77 0.94 -6.99
C LEU A 140 -5.51 0.88 -6.15
N ARG A 141 -4.38 1.34 -6.70
CA ARG A 141 -3.11 1.43 -5.98
C ARG A 141 -3.23 2.28 -4.72
N SER A 142 -3.75 3.51 -4.87
CA SER A 142 -3.94 4.40 -3.72
C SER A 142 -4.86 3.79 -2.67
N ALA A 143 -5.85 3.00 -3.09
CA ALA A 143 -6.74 2.32 -2.15
C ALA A 143 -6.04 1.21 -1.37
N VAL A 144 -5.18 0.42 -2.03
CA VAL A 144 -4.38 -0.60 -1.33
C VAL A 144 -3.44 0.04 -0.32
N ALA A 145 -2.76 1.14 -0.69
CA ALA A 145 -1.83 1.82 0.21
C ALA A 145 -2.54 2.47 1.42
N LYS A 146 -3.73 3.07 1.21
CA LYS A 146 -4.41 3.90 2.24
C LYS A 146 -5.44 3.17 3.07
N ALA A 147 -6.01 2.08 2.56
CA ALA A 147 -7.00 1.32 3.31
C ALA A 147 -6.54 0.92 4.74
N PRO A 148 -5.28 0.56 5.04
CA PRO A 148 -4.90 0.10 6.37
C PRO A 148 -4.60 1.28 7.29
N LEU A 149 -4.47 2.48 6.73
CA LEU A 149 -4.23 3.73 7.46
C LEU A 149 -5.54 4.44 7.82
N MET A 150 -6.70 3.85 7.46
CA MET A 150 -8.00 4.36 7.86
C MET A 150 -8.20 4.23 9.37
N PRO A 151 -8.97 5.15 9.98
CA PRO A 151 -9.15 5.20 11.44
C PRO A 151 -9.80 3.93 12.00
N ASP A 152 -10.64 3.28 11.21
CA ASP A 152 -11.34 2.07 11.58
C ASP A 152 -11.60 1.16 10.37
N ARG A 153 -11.96 -0.09 10.66
CA ARG A 153 -12.21 -1.13 9.65
C ARG A 153 -13.41 -0.83 8.76
N ALA A 154 -14.46 -0.21 9.30
CA ALA A 154 -15.66 0.10 8.53
C ALA A 154 -15.34 1.18 7.47
N SER A 155 -14.67 2.26 7.87
CA SER A 155 -14.13 3.30 6.99
C SER A 155 -13.20 2.72 5.92
N SER A 156 -12.34 1.77 6.31
CA SER A 156 -11.47 1.05 5.38
C SER A 156 -12.24 0.22 4.33
N VAL A 157 -13.24 -0.56 4.76
CA VAL A 157 -14.09 -1.33 3.84
C VAL A 157 -14.80 -0.42 2.85
N LEU A 158 -15.35 0.72 3.31
CA LEU A 158 -15.98 1.69 2.42
C LEU A 158 -14.99 2.28 1.41
N HIS A 159 -13.78 2.62 1.85
CA HIS A 159 -12.72 3.14 0.98
C HIS A 159 -12.32 2.14 -0.12
N ILE A 160 -12.13 0.88 0.26
CA ILE A 160 -11.81 -0.21 -0.68
C ILE A 160 -12.90 -0.33 -1.75
N TRP A 161 -14.17 -0.38 -1.33
CA TRP A 161 -15.28 -0.52 -2.27
C TRP A 161 -15.47 0.70 -3.16
N GLN A 162 -15.25 1.91 -2.65
CA GLN A 162 -15.25 3.10 -3.48
C GLN A 162 -14.23 3.01 -4.62
N ALA A 163 -13.04 2.47 -4.35
CA ALA A 163 -12.03 2.27 -5.37
C ALA A 163 -12.44 1.21 -6.41
N LEU A 164 -12.95 0.05 -5.95
CA LEU A 164 -13.46 -0.99 -6.85
C LEU A 164 -14.58 -0.46 -7.75
N GLU A 165 -15.58 0.20 -7.17
CA GLU A 165 -16.71 0.82 -7.90
C GLU A 165 -16.24 1.89 -8.89
N SER A 166 -15.18 2.64 -8.58
CA SER A 166 -14.66 3.68 -9.49
C SER A 166 -14.05 3.11 -10.77
N VAL A 167 -13.49 1.89 -10.70
CA VAL A 167 -12.85 1.25 -11.84
C VAL A 167 -13.89 0.55 -12.72
N PHE A 168 -14.75 -0.25 -12.10
CA PHE A 168 -15.70 -1.13 -12.79
C PHE A 168 -17.11 -0.55 -12.97
N GLY A 169 -17.36 0.68 -12.50
CA GLY A 169 -18.55 1.47 -12.83
C GLY A 169 -19.66 1.43 -11.78
N LYS A 170 -20.70 2.24 -12.01
CA LYS A 170 -21.91 2.35 -11.18
C LYS A 170 -23.12 2.11 -12.07
N GLY A 171 -23.90 1.07 -11.80
CA GLY A 171 -25.11 0.73 -12.53
C GLY A 171 -26.17 0.07 -11.64
N PRO A 172 -27.42 -0.07 -12.13
CA PRO A 172 -28.41 -0.93 -11.47
C PRO A 172 -27.87 -2.37 -11.38
N GLU A 173 -28.25 -3.10 -10.33
CA GLU A 173 -27.74 -4.46 -10.03
C GLU A 173 -26.24 -4.53 -9.67
N LEU A 174 -25.70 -3.42 -9.15
CA LEU A 174 -24.27 -3.24 -8.87
C LEU A 174 -23.62 -4.42 -8.14
N SER A 175 -24.29 -5.02 -7.14
CA SER A 175 -23.70 -6.11 -6.36
C SER A 175 -23.45 -7.38 -7.19
N PHE A 176 -24.39 -7.76 -8.06
CA PHE A 176 -24.29 -8.95 -8.90
C PHE A 176 -23.25 -8.74 -9.99
N ARG A 177 -23.38 -7.64 -10.76
CA ARG A 177 -22.46 -7.32 -11.87
C ARG A 177 -21.04 -7.12 -11.41
N MET A 178 -20.83 -6.42 -10.28
CA MET A 178 -19.49 -6.24 -9.71
C MET A 178 -18.90 -7.58 -9.26
N SER A 179 -19.69 -8.41 -8.59
CA SER A 179 -19.19 -9.72 -8.13
C SER A 179 -18.79 -10.61 -9.31
N LEU A 180 -19.55 -10.58 -10.40
CA LEU A 180 -19.24 -11.35 -11.61
C LEU A 180 -18.02 -10.79 -12.35
N SER A 181 -17.94 -9.46 -12.52
CA SER A 181 -16.80 -8.80 -13.15
C SER A 181 -15.50 -9.06 -12.39
N LEU A 182 -15.53 -8.94 -11.06
CA LEU A 182 -14.37 -9.24 -10.21
C LEU A 182 -13.98 -10.72 -10.27
N ALA A 183 -14.97 -11.63 -10.32
CA ALA A 183 -14.70 -13.04 -10.48
C ALA A 183 -14.00 -13.36 -11.81
N GLU A 184 -14.46 -12.79 -12.92
CA GLU A 184 -13.83 -13.02 -14.22
C GLU A 184 -12.46 -12.37 -14.32
N LEU A 185 -12.33 -11.12 -13.84
CA LEU A 185 -11.06 -10.42 -13.78
C LEU A 185 -10.01 -11.24 -13.03
N CYS A 186 -10.34 -11.68 -11.81
CA CYS A 186 -9.45 -12.41 -10.90
C CYS A 186 -9.26 -13.88 -11.26
N GLY A 187 -9.98 -14.40 -12.26
CA GLY A 187 -9.89 -15.79 -12.68
C GLY A 187 -8.48 -16.34 -12.99
N PRO A 188 -7.49 -15.54 -13.43
CA PRO A 188 -6.10 -15.98 -13.57
C PRO A 188 -5.34 -16.18 -12.25
N VAL A 189 -5.79 -15.58 -11.14
CA VAL A 189 -5.07 -15.58 -9.85
C VAL A 189 -5.86 -16.22 -8.70
N ALA A 190 -7.16 -16.42 -8.88
CA ALA A 190 -8.04 -17.01 -7.88
C ALA A 190 -9.20 -17.77 -8.55
N ALA A 191 -9.79 -18.72 -7.83
CA ALA A 191 -10.98 -19.42 -8.31
C ALA A 191 -12.16 -18.44 -8.47
N ARG A 192 -12.81 -18.48 -9.65
CA ARG A 192 -13.91 -17.56 -10.01
C ARG A 192 -15.09 -17.69 -9.05
N GLN A 193 -15.51 -18.92 -8.76
CA GLN A 193 -16.66 -19.19 -7.89
C GLN A 193 -16.44 -18.68 -6.46
N GLU A 194 -15.25 -18.90 -5.92
CA GLU A 194 -14.86 -18.41 -4.60
C GLU A 194 -14.76 -16.88 -4.59
N THR A 195 -14.17 -16.30 -5.64
CA THR A 195 -14.07 -14.84 -5.78
C THR A 195 -15.44 -14.19 -5.87
N TYR A 196 -16.37 -14.77 -6.65
CA TYR A 196 -17.75 -14.32 -6.75
C TYR A 196 -18.45 -14.36 -5.38
N ALA A 197 -18.36 -15.48 -4.66
CA ALA A 197 -18.97 -15.63 -3.33
C ALA A 197 -18.38 -14.62 -2.34
N ARG A 198 -17.05 -14.44 -2.35
CA ARG A 198 -16.32 -13.49 -1.52
C ARG A 198 -16.71 -12.04 -1.83
N ALA A 199 -16.78 -11.67 -3.11
CA ALA A 199 -17.18 -10.33 -3.56
C ALA A 199 -18.61 -10.02 -3.15
N LYS A 200 -19.55 -10.95 -3.36
CA LYS A 200 -20.95 -10.80 -2.95
C LYS A 200 -21.07 -10.58 -1.45
N LYS A 201 -20.37 -11.40 -0.65
CA LYS A 201 -20.40 -11.30 0.83
C LYS A 201 -19.74 -10.01 1.31
N SER A 202 -18.63 -9.58 0.70
CA SER A 202 -17.97 -8.31 1.04
C SER A 202 -18.81 -7.09 0.65
N TYR A 203 -19.55 -7.16 -0.47
CA TYR A 203 -20.47 -6.08 -0.85
C TYR A 203 -21.64 -5.97 0.14
N GLN A 204 -22.12 -7.10 0.67
CA GLN A 204 -23.12 -7.10 1.75
C GLN A 204 -22.58 -6.43 3.02
N ASP A 205 -21.33 -6.69 3.40
CA ASP A 205 -20.69 -6.00 4.53
C ASP A 205 -20.66 -4.48 4.27
N ARG A 206 -20.20 -4.05 3.09
CA ARG A 206 -20.18 -2.63 2.69
C ARG A 206 -21.57 -1.99 2.74
N SER A 207 -22.59 -2.67 2.23
CA SER A 207 -23.97 -2.18 2.27
C SER A 207 -24.48 -2.09 3.71
N GLY A 208 -24.19 -3.08 4.55
CA GLY A 208 -24.52 -3.08 5.97
C GLY A 208 -23.89 -1.90 6.72
N ILE A 209 -22.61 -1.64 6.49
CA ILE A 209 -21.90 -0.47 7.05
C ILE A 209 -22.54 0.83 6.57
N THR A 210 -22.78 0.97 5.25
CA THR A 210 -23.35 2.20 4.66
C THR A 210 -24.73 2.54 5.26
N HIS A 211 -25.54 1.52 5.56
CA HIS A 211 -26.88 1.70 6.11
C HIS A 211 -26.94 1.62 7.64
N GLY A 212 -25.80 1.62 8.34
CA GLY A 212 -25.74 1.58 9.81
C GLY A 212 -26.27 0.28 10.42
N LYS A 213 -26.26 -0.83 9.66
CA LYS A 213 -26.57 -2.18 10.19
C LYS A 213 -25.35 -2.86 10.82
N ILE A 214 -24.16 -2.37 10.48
CA ILE A 214 -22.87 -2.84 10.98
C ILE A 214 -22.16 -1.61 11.53
N ASP A 215 -22.17 -1.45 12.84
CA ASP A 215 -21.58 -0.29 13.51
C ASP A 215 -20.05 -0.36 13.58
N ALA A 216 -19.51 -1.57 13.74
CA ALA A 216 -18.08 -1.84 13.77
C ALA A 216 -17.75 -3.09 12.96
N ALA A 217 -17.04 -2.92 11.85
CA ALA A 217 -16.61 -4.05 11.02
C ALA A 217 -15.54 -4.86 11.75
N ASP A 218 -15.67 -6.19 11.73
CA ASP A 218 -14.69 -7.10 12.30
C ASP A 218 -13.46 -7.30 11.38
N VAL A 219 -12.45 -8.00 11.89
CA VAL A 219 -11.21 -8.27 11.14
C VAL A 219 -11.46 -9.11 9.88
N THR A 220 -12.38 -10.07 9.95
CA THR A 220 -12.71 -10.96 8.83
C THR A 220 -13.42 -10.21 7.71
N GLN A 221 -14.34 -9.29 8.02
CA GLN A 221 -15.03 -8.43 7.07
C GLN A 221 -14.03 -7.50 6.36
N TRP A 222 -13.13 -6.90 7.13
CA TRP A 222 -12.07 -6.04 6.59
C TRP A 222 -11.13 -6.82 5.66
N MET A 223 -10.60 -7.96 6.13
CA MET A 223 -9.69 -8.79 5.33
C MET A 223 -10.36 -9.30 4.06
N ARG A 224 -11.66 -9.60 4.09
CA ARG A 224 -12.40 -10.02 2.89
C ARG A 224 -12.39 -8.94 1.80
N ALA A 225 -12.62 -7.69 2.16
CA ALA A 225 -12.56 -6.56 1.23
C ALA A 225 -11.11 -6.32 0.77
N TRP A 226 -10.17 -6.35 1.71
CA TRP A 226 -8.75 -6.15 1.47
C TRP A 226 -8.16 -7.15 0.49
N ASP A 227 -8.39 -8.44 0.71
CA ASP A 227 -7.91 -9.51 -0.17
C ASP A 227 -8.54 -9.44 -1.56
N LEU A 228 -9.81 -9.04 -1.64
CA LEU A 228 -10.47 -8.82 -2.93
C LEU A 228 -9.80 -7.70 -3.72
N LEU A 229 -9.43 -6.60 -3.05
CA LEU A 229 -8.70 -5.50 -3.66
C LEU A 229 -7.27 -5.92 -4.10
N LYS A 230 -6.54 -6.65 -3.25
CA LYS A 230 -5.22 -7.19 -3.62
C LYS A 230 -5.32 -8.13 -4.82
N ASP A 231 -6.27 -9.06 -4.83
CA ASP A 231 -6.46 -9.99 -5.94
C ASP A 231 -6.85 -9.29 -7.24
N THR A 232 -7.64 -8.22 -7.14
CA THR A 232 -7.94 -7.33 -8.27
C THR A 232 -6.66 -6.74 -8.86
N VAL A 233 -5.76 -6.22 -8.01
CA VAL A 233 -4.46 -5.68 -8.43
C VAL A 233 -3.56 -6.78 -9.02
N ARG A 234 -3.49 -7.97 -8.41
CA ARG A 234 -2.76 -9.14 -8.93
C ARG A 234 -3.26 -9.55 -10.31
N ALA A 235 -4.57 -9.57 -10.50
CA ALA A 235 -5.20 -9.93 -11.75
C ALA A 235 -4.86 -8.93 -12.88
N ILE A 236 -4.90 -7.63 -12.56
CA ILE A 236 -4.50 -6.57 -13.49
C ILE A 236 -3.01 -6.68 -13.84
N LEU A 237 -2.14 -6.99 -12.87
CA LEU A 237 -0.71 -7.27 -13.13
C LEU A 237 -0.52 -8.47 -14.06
N CYS A 238 -1.25 -9.56 -13.83
CA CYS A 238 -1.20 -10.76 -14.68
C CYS A 238 -1.65 -10.46 -16.11
N ARG A 239 -2.73 -9.69 -16.27
CA ARG A 239 -3.30 -9.30 -17.57
C ARG A 239 -2.55 -8.14 -18.25
N ARG A 240 -1.77 -7.36 -17.49
CA ARG A 240 -1.10 -6.10 -17.90
C ARG A 240 -2.04 -5.03 -18.49
N THR A 241 -3.33 -5.10 -18.15
CA THR A 241 -4.39 -4.20 -18.61
C THR A 241 -5.54 -4.16 -17.61
N ILE A 242 -6.37 -3.12 -17.67
CA ILE A 242 -7.66 -3.07 -16.99
C ILE A 242 -8.75 -3.28 -18.05
N PRO A 243 -9.31 -4.50 -18.14
CA PRO A 243 -10.38 -4.77 -19.08
C PRO A 243 -11.64 -4.00 -18.70
N SER A 244 -12.38 -3.59 -19.72
CA SER A 244 -13.73 -3.04 -19.61
C SER A 244 -14.73 -4.11 -19.16
N GLU A 245 -15.89 -3.66 -18.71
CA GLU A 245 -16.97 -4.57 -18.29
C GLU A 245 -17.41 -5.46 -19.47
N ASP A 246 -17.54 -4.89 -20.67
CA ASP A 246 -17.94 -5.62 -21.88
C ASP A 246 -16.93 -6.69 -22.30
N GLU A 247 -15.63 -6.40 -22.16
CA GLU A 247 -14.56 -7.39 -22.40
C GLU A 247 -14.66 -8.56 -21.41
N LEU A 248 -14.85 -8.26 -20.11
CA LEU A 248 -15.01 -9.29 -19.09
C LEU A 248 -16.27 -10.14 -19.32
N PHE A 249 -17.40 -9.53 -19.70
CA PHE A 249 -18.62 -10.29 -20.05
C PHE A 249 -18.44 -11.13 -21.31
N SER A 250 -17.75 -10.60 -22.32
CA SER A 250 -17.46 -11.35 -23.55
C SER A 250 -16.58 -12.57 -23.25
N GLU A 251 -15.56 -12.41 -22.41
CA GLU A 251 -14.72 -13.53 -21.93
C GLU A 251 -15.55 -14.59 -21.19
N LEU A 252 -16.47 -14.16 -20.32
CA LEU A 252 -17.34 -15.06 -19.56
C LEU A 252 -18.25 -15.89 -20.48
N LEU A 253 -18.80 -15.29 -21.54
CA LEU A 253 -19.70 -15.95 -22.49
C LEU A 253 -18.96 -16.85 -23.50
N SER A 254 -17.65 -16.66 -23.66
CA SER A 254 -16.83 -17.42 -24.62
C SER A 254 -16.35 -18.78 -24.10
N ARG A 255 -16.77 -19.17 -22.89
CA ARG A 255 -16.37 -20.40 -22.19
C ARG A 255 -17.49 -21.43 -22.19
#